data_AF-A0A7W1EPV0-F1
#
_entry.id   AF-A0A7W1EPV0-F1
#
_cell.length_a   1.000
_cell.length_b   1.000
_cell.length_c   1.000
_cell.angle_alpha   90.00
_cell.angle_beta   90.00
_cell.angle_gamma   90.00
#
_symmetry.space_group_name_H-M   'P 1'
#
loop_
_entity.id
_entity.type
_entity.pdbx_description
1 polymer ?
#
loop_
_entity_poly.entity_id
_entity_poly.type
_entity_poly.pdbx_seq_one_letter_code
_entity_poly.pdbx_strand_id
1 'polypeptide(L)'
;MNHRHLLPNEIDLLVDGEAGFGVAPLRAHLDECPECADRFEDALFVVETLESLPHFAPDSRLADRVMCQIPVFVPVHVAARDSVARWLPQAGPARVAAGAVFAAVAGSVTLALVWFATQGEGAMFVTQLLGDRLRGVVLDAARDLAVAMLGDSVLAALRSTGTLGASLLLGGFLLTAAGTVVGIRRLATANRVA
;
A
#
# COMPACT_ATOMS: atom_id res chain seq x y z
N MET A 1 -66.39 -2.59 -6.86
CA MET A 1 -65.32 -2.92 -5.90
C MET A 1 -64.34 -1.75 -5.91
N ASN A 2 -63.90 -1.27 -4.75
CA ASN A 2 -62.98 -0.13 -4.67
C ASN A 2 -61.56 -0.68 -4.82
N HIS A 3 -61.10 -0.81 -6.06
CA HIS A 3 -59.74 -1.22 -6.37
C HIS A 3 -58.83 0.00 -6.25
N ARG A 4 -57.61 -0.19 -5.73
CA ARG A 4 -56.59 0.84 -5.78
C ARG A 4 -56.28 1.13 -7.26
N HIS A 5 -56.46 2.38 -7.69
CA HIS A 5 -56.05 2.85 -9.01
C HIS A 5 -54.53 2.87 -9.16
N LEU A 6 -54.05 2.71 -10.39
CA LEU A 6 -52.62 2.80 -10.72
C LEU A 6 -52.07 4.21 -10.43
N LEU A 7 -50.86 4.24 -9.89
CA LEU A 7 -50.09 5.46 -9.73
C LEU A 7 -49.55 5.92 -11.10
N PRO A 8 -49.27 7.22 -11.29
CA PRO A 8 -48.74 7.73 -12.56
C PRO A 8 -47.48 6.98 -13.05
N ASN A 9 -46.53 6.71 -12.17
CA ASN A 9 -45.31 5.96 -12.49
C ASN A 9 -45.56 4.49 -12.86
N GLU A 10 -46.65 3.88 -12.36
CA GLU A 10 -47.05 2.51 -12.73
C GLU A 10 -47.66 2.50 -14.14
N ILE A 11 -48.34 3.58 -14.55
CA ILE A 11 -48.82 3.79 -15.92
C ILE A 11 -47.65 4.07 -16.86
N ASP A 12 -46.71 4.93 -16.47
CA ASP A 12 -45.50 5.23 -17.27
C ASP A 12 -44.71 3.94 -17.55
N LEU A 13 -44.54 3.07 -16.54
CA LEU A 13 -43.88 1.77 -16.71
C LEU A 13 -44.57 0.86 -17.75
N LEU A 14 -45.90 0.92 -17.84
CA LEU A 14 -46.65 0.16 -18.85
C LEU A 14 -46.46 0.75 -20.25
N VAL A 15 -46.37 2.08 -20.35
CA VAL A 15 -46.17 2.83 -21.59
C VAL A 15 -44.77 2.61 -22.15
N ASP A 16 -43.74 2.56 -21.29
CA ASP A 16 -42.34 2.32 -21.66
C ASP A 16 -42.09 0.92 -22.26
N GLY A 17 -43.08 0.03 -22.19
CA GLY A 17 -43.02 -1.30 -22.81
C GLY A 17 -42.00 -2.23 -22.16
N GLU A 18 -41.48 -1.88 -20.98
CA GLU A 18 -40.47 -2.68 -20.28
C GLU A 18 -41.01 -4.08 -19.96
N ALA A 19 -40.32 -5.12 -20.45
CA ALA A 19 -40.61 -6.50 -20.09
C ALA A 19 -39.89 -6.86 -18.77
N GLY A 20 -40.49 -6.49 -17.64
CA GLY A 20 -39.92 -6.69 -16.30
C GLY A 20 -40.82 -7.41 -15.31
N PHE A 21 -40.31 -7.66 -14.10
CA PHE A 21 -41.11 -8.15 -12.98
C PHE A 21 -42.08 -7.04 -12.54
N GLY A 22 -43.38 -7.34 -12.49
CA GLY A 22 -44.40 -6.41 -11.99
C GLY A 22 -45.35 -5.85 -13.04
N VAL A 23 -45.06 -5.95 -14.35
CA VAL A 23 -45.95 -5.41 -15.40
C VAL A 23 -47.19 -6.27 -15.67
N ALA A 24 -47.11 -7.59 -15.46
CA ALA A 24 -48.23 -8.49 -15.72
C ALA A 24 -49.44 -8.26 -14.80
N PRO A 25 -49.27 -8.07 -13.47
CA PRO A 25 -50.38 -7.66 -12.60
C PRO A 25 -50.97 -6.29 -12.95
N LEU A 26 -50.14 -5.34 -13.38
CA LEU A 26 -50.61 -4.00 -13.77
C LEU A 26 -51.46 -4.07 -15.05
N ARG A 27 -51.08 -4.89 -16.03
CA ARG A 27 -51.91 -5.16 -17.21
C ARG A 27 -53.23 -5.83 -16.86
N ALA A 28 -53.22 -6.83 -15.98
CA ALA A 28 -54.45 -7.46 -15.50
C ALA A 28 -55.39 -6.46 -14.81
N HIS A 29 -54.84 -5.45 -14.12
CA HIS A 29 -55.64 -4.39 -13.52
C HIS A 29 -56.33 -3.49 -14.55
N LEU A 30 -55.72 -3.25 -15.71
CA LEU A 30 -56.36 -2.50 -16.80
C LEU A 30 -57.61 -3.22 -17.32
N ASP A 31 -57.61 -4.55 -17.34
CA ASP A 31 -58.78 -5.34 -17.73
C ASP A 31 -59.94 -5.22 -16.72
N GLU A 32 -59.63 -4.90 -15.45
CA GLU A 32 -60.60 -4.81 -14.35
C GLU A 32 -61.09 -3.37 -14.07
N CYS A 33 -60.27 -2.35 -14.37
CA CYS A 33 -60.54 -0.95 -14.02
C CYS A 33 -60.59 -0.04 -15.27
N PRO A 34 -61.79 0.39 -15.72
CA PRO A 34 -61.93 1.19 -16.94
C PRO A 34 -61.27 2.56 -16.81
N GLU A 35 -61.28 3.18 -15.62
CA GLU A 35 -60.62 4.48 -15.42
C GLU A 35 -59.10 4.40 -15.58
N CYS A 36 -58.47 3.29 -15.19
CA CYS A 36 -57.04 3.11 -15.40
C CYS A 36 -56.72 2.77 -16.86
N ALA A 37 -57.62 2.06 -17.55
CA ALA A 37 -57.51 1.81 -18.98
C ALA A 37 -57.57 3.11 -19.78
N ASP A 38 -58.56 3.98 -19.52
CA ASP A 38 -58.71 5.29 -20.17
C ASP A 38 -57.43 6.13 -19.99
N ARG A 39 -56.89 6.20 -18.76
CA ARG A 39 -55.66 6.95 -18.46
C ARG A 39 -54.42 6.38 -19.15
N PHE A 40 -54.38 5.06 -19.36
CA PHE A 40 -53.29 4.41 -20.08
C PHE A 40 -53.39 4.69 -21.60
N GLU A 41 -54.60 4.64 -22.17
CA GLU A 41 -54.85 5.03 -23.56
C GLU A 41 -54.48 6.48 -23.84
N ASP A 42 -54.84 7.39 -22.93
CA ASP A 42 -54.44 8.80 -22.99
C ASP A 42 -52.91 8.96 -23.02
N ALA A 43 -52.20 8.20 -22.18
CA ALA A 43 -50.74 8.23 -22.12
C ALA A 43 -50.10 7.67 -23.41
N LEU A 44 -50.65 6.58 -23.96
CA LEU A 44 -50.21 6.04 -25.25
C LEU A 44 -50.42 7.04 -26.40
N PHE A 45 -51.56 7.74 -26.41
CA PHE A 45 -51.84 8.76 -27.42
C PHE A 45 -50.81 9.90 -27.40
N VAL A 46 -50.39 10.32 -26.20
CA VAL A 46 -49.32 11.33 -26.05
C VAL A 46 -47.99 10.81 -26.61
N VAL A 47 -47.61 9.58 -26.28
CA VAL A 47 -46.36 8.98 -26.78
C VAL A 47 -46.38 8.82 -28.29
N GLU A 48 -47.47 8.32 -28.88
CA GLU A 48 -47.63 8.20 -30.33
C GLU A 48 -47.51 9.58 -31.02
N THR A 49 -48.10 10.61 -30.41
CA THR A 49 -47.95 11.99 -30.89
C THR A 49 -46.50 12.46 -30.84
N LEU A 50 -45.77 12.15 -29.77
CA LEU A 50 -44.34 12.48 -29.65
C LEU A 50 -43.47 11.71 -30.64
N GLU A 51 -43.78 10.43 -30.88
CA GLU A 51 -43.08 9.59 -31.86
C GLU A 51 -43.30 10.05 -33.31
N SER A 52 -44.46 10.66 -33.59
CA SER A 52 -44.77 11.24 -34.90
C SER A 52 -43.92 12.49 -35.24
N LEU A 53 -43.22 13.05 -34.26
CA LEU A 53 -42.34 14.20 -34.47
C LEU A 53 -41.16 13.83 -35.39
N PRO A 54 -40.65 14.80 -36.17
CA PRO A 54 -39.50 14.55 -37.04
C PRO A 54 -38.29 14.13 -36.21
N HIS A 55 -37.69 13.01 -36.59
CA HIS A 55 -36.49 12.52 -35.95
C HIS A 55 -35.31 13.42 -36.33
N PHE A 56 -34.80 14.18 -35.35
CA PHE A 56 -33.61 15.00 -35.54
C PHE A 56 -32.37 14.12 -35.40
N ALA A 57 -31.63 13.94 -36.49
CA ALA A 57 -30.33 13.26 -36.43
C ALA A 57 -29.35 14.14 -35.64
N PRO A 58 -28.71 13.60 -34.57
CA PRO A 58 -27.70 14.35 -33.86
C PRO A 58 -26.46 14.59 -34.73
N ASP A 59 -25.65 15.59 -34.36
CA ASP A 59 -24.34 15.81 -34.97
C ASP A 59 -23.46 14.55 -34.83
N SER A 60 -22.62 14.27 -35.83
CA SER A 60 -21.78 13.07 -35.88
C SER A 60 -20.83 12.93 -34.70
N ARG A 61 -20.51 14.03 -33.99
CA ARG A 61 -19.65 14.03 -32.80
C ARG A 61 -20.43 13.97 -31.48
N LEU A 62 -21.76 13.89 -31.49
CA LEU A 62 -22.54 13.84 -30.25
C LEU A 62 -22.19 12.59 -29.44
N ALA A 63 -22.11 11.42 -30.09
CA ALA A 63 -21.80 10.16 -29.42
C ALA A 63 -20.45 10.23 -28.71
N ASP A 64 -19.40 10.70 -29.40
CA ASP A 64 -18.06 10.86 -28.82
C ASP A 64 -18.07 11.84 -27.64
N ARG A 65 -18.76 12.99 -27.76
CA ARG A 65 -18.85 13.98 -26.68
C ARG A 65 -19.55 13.43 -25.44
N VAL A 66 -20.62 12.67 -25.60
CA VAL A 66 -21.36 12.05 -24.50
C VAL A 66 -20.53 10.94 -23.86
N MET A 67 -19.92 10.07 -24.67
CA MET A 67 -19.10 8.97 -24.17
C MET A 67 -17.83 9.45 -23.44
N CYS A 68 -17.27 10.60 -23.80
CA CYS A 68 -16.17 11.21 -23.04
C CYS A 68 -16.59 11.74 -21.65
N GLN A 69 -17.88 12.02 -21.43
CA GLN A 69 -18.39 12.54 -20.16
C GLN A 69 -18.85 11.44 -19.21
N ILE A 70 -19.11 10.24 -19.72
CA ILE A 70 -19.56 9.10 -18.92
C ILE A 70 -18.33 8.35 -18.42
N PRO A 71 -18.01 8.40 -17.11
CA PRO A 71 -16.98 7.54 -16.54
C PRO A 71 -17.49 6.10 -16.58
N VAL A 72 -17.04 5.33 -17.55
CA VAL A 72 -17.26 3.88 -17.56
C VAL A 72 -16.39 3.29 -16.45
N PHE A 73 -17.04 2.84 -15.37
CA PHE A 73 -16.35 2.15 -14.29
C PHE A 73 -15.84 0.80 -14.80
N VAL A 74 -14.56 0.76 -15.16
CA VAL A 74 -13.88 -0.48 -15.49
C VAL A 74 -13.51 -1.18 -14.18
N PRO A 75 -13.89 -2.46 -13.99
CA PRO A 75 -13.47 -3.22 -12.82
C PRO A 75 -11.94 -3.20 -12.65
N VAL A 76 -11.45 -3.04 -11.41
CA VAL A 76 -10.01 -2.89 -11.11
C VAL A 76 -9.16 -4.00 -11.72
N HIS A 77 -9.66 -5.23 -11.75
CA HIS A 77 -8.93 -6.38 -12.30
C HIS A 77 -8.70 -6.25 -13.81
N VAL A 78 -9.62 -5.62 -14.56
CA VAL A 78 -9.47 -5.37 -16.00
C VAL A 78 -8.46 -4.26 -16.23
N ALA A 79 -8.54 -3.16 -15.48
CA ALA A 79 -7.58 -2.05 -15.58
C ALA A 79 -6.13 -2.47 -15.23
N ALA A 80 -5.99 -3.33 -14.22
CA ALA A 80 -4.70 -3.91 -13.84
C ALA A 80 -4.15 -4.84 -14.94
N ARG A 81 -4.99 -5.71 -15.49
CA ARG A 81 -4.63 -6.61 -16.59
C ARG A 81 -4.17 -5.83 -17.82
N ASP A 82 -4.93 -4.81 -18.24
CA ASP A 82 -4.60 -4.01 -19.43
C ASP A 82 -3.31 -3.19 -19.23
N SER A 83 -3.07 -2.73 -18.00
CA SER A 83 -1.83 -2.05 -17.66
C SER A 83 -0.62 -2.97 -17.78
N VAL A 84 -0.74 -4.22 -17.33
CA VAL A 84 0.31 -5.23 -17.48
C VAL A 84 0.46 -5.67 -18.94
N ALA A 85 -0.65 -5.90 -19.65
CA ALA A 85 -0.65 -6.39 -21.03
C ALA A 85 0.10 -5.48 -22.01
N ARG A 86 0.09 -4.16 -21.77
CA ARG A 86 0.86 -3.17 -22.56
C ARG A 86 2.38 -3.40 -22.51
N TRP A 87 2.87 -4.07 -21.48
CA TRP A 87 4.30 -4.31 -21.24
C TRP A 87 4.72 -5.74 -21.63
N LEU A 88 3.77 -6.62 -21.97
CA LEU A 88 4.09 -7.97 -22.42
C LEU A 88 4.29 -8.01 -23.94
N PRO A 89 5.28 -8.78 -24.43
CA PRO A 89 5.43 -9.00 -25.86
C PRO A 89 4.20 -9.72 -26.44
N GLN A 90 3.80 -9.34 -27.66
CA GLN A 90 2.63 -9.93 -28.33
C GLN A 90 2.93 -11.27 -29.01
N ALA A 91 4.19 -11.51 -29.40
CA ALA A 91 4.59 -12.75 -30.06
C ALA A 91 4.56 -13.95 -29.08
N GLY A 92 3.92 -15.05 -29.49
CA GLY A 92 3.81 -16.30 -28.73
C GLY A 92 5.13 -16.79 -28.09
N PRO A 93 6.23 -16.95 -28.84
CA PRO A 93 7.49 -17.42 -28.25
C PRO A 93 8.11 -16.41 -27.27
N ALA A 94 7.93 -15.11 -27.50
CA ALA A 94 8.46 -14.07 -26.60
C ALA A 94 7.73 -14.04 -25.25
N ARG A 95 6.44 -14.41 -25.20
CA ARG A 95 5.69 -14.55 -23.94
C ARG A 95 6.21 -15.70 -23.07
N VAL A 96 6.55 -16.83 -23.70
CA VAL A 96 7.12 -17.98 -22.98
C VAL A 96 8.49 -17.63 -22.41
N ALA A 97 9.34 -16.96 -23.19
CA ALA A 97 10.65 -16.50 -22.72
C ALA A 97 10.52 -15.50 -21.56
N ALA A 98 9.64 -14.51 -21.67
CA ALA A 98 9.39 -13.55 -20.58
C ALA A 98 8.91 -14.27 -19.30
N GLY A 99 7.97 -15.22 -19.43
CA GLY A 99 7.50 -16.04 -18.31
C GLY A 99 8.62 -16.83 -17.63
N ALA A 100 9.53 -17.43 -18.42
CA ALA A 100 10.67 -18.16 -17.90
C ALA A 100 11.65 -17.25 -17.12
N VAL A 101 11.90 -16.04 -17.63
CA VAL A 101 12.75 -15.05 -16.95
C VAL A 101 12.12 -14.64 -15.62
N PHE A 102 10.83 -14.30 -15.60
CA PHE A 102 10.13 -13.93 -14.35
C PHE A 102 10.15 -15.07 -13.33
N ALA A 103 9.91 -16.31 -13.76
CA ALA A 103 9.96 -17.47 -12.89
C ALA A 103 11.37 -17.71 -12.31
N ALA A 104 12.42 -17.55 -13.13
CA ALA A 104 13.80 -17.67 -12.68
C ALA A 104 14.17 -16.60 -11.65
N VAL A 105 13.78 -15.34 -11.89
CA VAL A 105 14.01 -14.23 -10.95
C VAL A 105 13.27 -14.48 -9.64
N ALA A 106 11.97 -14.80 -9.70
CA ALA A 106 11.17 -15.09 -8.51
C ALA A 106 11.78 -16.24 -7.70
N GLY A 107 12.14 -17.34 -8.36
CA GLY A 107 12.81 -18.49 -7.73
C GLY A 107 14.14 -18.11 -7.08
N SER A 108 14.96 -17.27 -7.74
CA SER A 108 16.23 -16.80 -7.18
C SER A 108 16.04 -15.94 -5.92
N VAL A 109 15.01 -15.08 -5.89
CA VAL A 109 14.70 -14.25 -4.72
C VAL A 109 14.19 -15.11 -3.57
N THR A 110 13.34 -16.10 -3.84
CA THR A 110 12.88 -17.05 -2.82
C THR A 110 14.05 -17.83 -2.24
N LEU A 111 14.96 -18.32 -3.09
CA LEU A 111 16.14 -19.05 -2.64
C LEU A 111 17.06 -18.17 -1.78
N ALA A 112 17.26 -16.91 -2.18
CA ALA A 112 18.04 -15.95 -1.42
C ALA A 112 17.42 -15.67 -0.04
N LEU A 113 16.10 -15.48 0.03
CA LEU A 113 15.40 -15.28 1.29
C LEU A 113 15.53 -16.48 2.23
N VAL A 114 15.39 -17.71 1.70
CA VAL A 114 15.59 -18.94 2.48
C VAL A 114 17.03 -19.05 2.96
N TRP A 115 18.01 -18.76 2.10
CA TRP A 115 19.43 -18.73 2.48
C TRP A 115 19.70 -17.74 3.61
N PHE A 116 19.19 -16.51 3.51
CA PHE A 116 19.34 -15.50 4.56
C PHE A 116 18.66 -15.90 5.86
N ALA A 117 17.47 -16.51 5.79
CA ALA A 117 16.77 -17.00 6.98
C ALA A 117 17.56 -18.11 7.70
N THR A 118 18.17 -19.02 6.95
CA THR A 118 18.94 -20.16 7.52
C THR A 118 20.33 -19.75 8.02
N GLN A 119 21.01 -18.80 7.37
CA GLN A 119 22.33 -18.31 7.80
C GLN A 119 22.27 -17.26 8.92
N GLY A 120 21.08 -16.73 9.22
CA GLY A 120 20.87 -15.75 10.29
C GLY A 120 21.25 -16.27 11.69
N GLU A 121 21.06 -17.57 11.94
CA GLU A 121 21.44 -18.20 13.22
C GLU A 121 22.96 -18.34 13.38
N GLY A 122 23.70 -18.55 12.29
CA GLY A 122 25.16 -18.63 12.29
C GLY A 122 25.85 -17.28 12.49
N ALA A 123 25.30 -16.21 11.93
CA ALA A 123 25.86 -14.85 12.04
C ALA A 123 25.78 -14.30 13.48
N MET A 124 24.70 -14.61 14.21
CA MET A 124 24.55 -14.24 15.63
C MET A 124 25.56 -14.97 16.51
N PHE A 125 25.84 -16.26 16.22
CA PHE A 125 26.82 -17.03 16.96
C PHE A 125 28.26 -16.50 16.79
N VAL A 126 28.66 -16.14 15.57
CA VAL A 126 30.00 -15.60 15.30
C VAL A 126 30.21 -14.21 15.91
N THR A 127 29.18 -13.35 15.86
CA THR A 127 29.23 -12.01 16.46
C THR A 127 29.28 -12.06 17.99
N GLN A 128 28.57 -13.00 18.63
CA GLN A 128 28.67 -13.23 20.06
C GLN A 128 30.07 -13.74 20.46
N LEU A 129 30.62 -14.73 19.74
CA LEU A 129 31.95 -15.27 20.03
C LEU A 129 33.06 -14.22 19.88
N LEU A 130 32.95 -13.36 18.86
CA LEU A 130 33.90 -12.26 18.63
C LEU A 130 33.76 -11.16 19.69
N GLY A 131 32.53 -10.84 20.10
CA GLY A 131 32.24 -9.90 21.19
C GLY A 131 32.84 -10.36 22.52
N ASP A 132 32.66 -11.63 22.87
CA ASP A 132 33.19 -12.19 24.12
C ASP A 132 34.72 -12.22 24.13
N ARG A 133 35.35 -12.55 23.00
CA ARG A 133 36.82 -12.52 22.86
C ARG A 133 37.40 -11.11 22.95
N LEU A 134 36.78 -10.13 22.29
CA LEU A 134 37.23 -8.73 22.34
C LEU A 134 37.09 -8.15 23.75
N ARG A 135 35.99 -8.45 24.45
CA ARG A 135 35.78 -8.01 25.82
C ARG A 135 36.82 -8.59 26.77
N GLY A 136 37.18 -9.87 26.62
CA GLY A 136 38.26 -10.50 27.38
C GLY A 136 39.60 -9.80 27.18
N VAL A 137 40.02 -9.60 25.93
CA VAL A 137 41.30 -8.95 25.60
C VAL A 137 41.37 -7.52 26.13
N VAL A 138 40.27 -6.75 26.04
CA VAL A 138 40.23 -5.37 26.55
C VAL A 138 40.31 -5.34 28.07
N LEU A 139 39.62 -6.25 28.76
CA LEU A 139 39.66 -6.31 30.23
C LEU A 139 41.04 -6.76 30.74
N ASP A 140 41.67 -7.72 30.07
CA ASP A 140 43.02 -8.17 30.40
C ASP A 140 44.06 -7.09 30.13
N ALA A 141 43.99 -6.42 28.97
CA ALA A 141 44.87 -5.30 28.64
C ALA A 141 44.68 -4.12 29.61
N ALA A 142 43.44 -3.81 30.01
CA ALA A 142 43.15 -2.76 30.98
C ALA A 142 43.68 -3.11 32.37
N ARG A 143 43.58 -4.38 32.77
CA ARG A 143 44.15 -4.88 34.03
C ARG A 143 45.67 -4.80 34.02
N ASP A 144 46.32 -5.22 32.95
CA ASP A 144 47.78 -5.18 32.82
C ASP A 144 48.31 -3.74 32.77
N LEU A 145 47.62 -2.84 32.05
CA LEU A 145 47.94 -1.40 32.06
C LEU A 145 47.72 -0.76 33.42
N ALA A 146 46.65 -1.12 34.13
CA ALA A 146 46.43 -0.64 35.49
C ALA A 146 47.54 -1.12 36.44
N VAL A 147 47.96 -2.38 36.35
CA VAL A 147 49.08 -2.88 37.16
C VAL A 147 50.41 -2.22 36.76
N ALA A 148 50.65 -1.99 35.47
CA ALA A 148 51.89 -1.40 34.97
C ALA A 148 52.02 0.11 35.24
N MET A 149 50.94 0.88 35.11
CA MET A 149 50.95 2.34 35.29
C MET A 149 50.84 2.77 36.75
N LEU A 150 50.08 2.01 37.55
CA LEU A 150 49.76 2.38 38.93
C LEU A 150 50.60 1.61 39.95
N GLY A 151 51.23 0.49 39.57
CA GLY A 151 52.00 -0.38 40.46
C GLY A 151 51.16 -1.01 41.57
N ASP A 152 51.71 -2.02 42.26
CA ASP A 152 51.05 -2.66 43.41
C ASP A 152 50.71 -1.66 44.54
N SER A 153 51.37 -0.50 44.57
CA SER A 153 51.22 0.56 45.56
C SER A 153 49.90 1.33 45.46
N VAL A 154 49.32 1.52 44.27
CA VAL A 154 48.03 2.23 44.15
C VAL A 154 46.84 1.30 44.36
N LEU A 155 46.97 -0.01 44.08
CA LEU A 155 45.95 -0.99 44.46
C LEU A 155 45.83 -1.15 45.99
N ALA A 156 46.93 -1.00 46.73
CA ALA A 156 46.93 -0.91 48.18
C ALA A 156 46.26 0.39 48.70
N ALA A 157 46.47 1.52 48.00
CA ALA A 157 45.81 2.78 48.31
C ALA A 157 44.30 2.79 47.95
N LEU A 158 43.89 2.11 46.87
CA LEU A 158 42.46 1.96 46.54
C LEU A 158 41.72 1.10 47.57
N ARG A 159 42.38 0.07 48.12
CA ARG A 159 41.84 -0.74 49.22
C ARG A 159 41.68 0.03 50.53
N SER A 160 42.52 1.03 50.80
CA SER A 160 42.41 1.85 52.01
C SER A 160 41.46 3.04 51.87
N THR A 161 41.19 3.52 50.65
CA THR A 161 40.42 4.77 50.41
C THR A 161 38.96 4.54 49.98
N GLY A 162 38.56 3.31 49.71
CA GLY A 162 37.16 2.96 49.43
C GLY A 162 36.59 3.58 48.15
N THR A 163 35.28 3.38 47.94
CA THR A 163 34.52 3.68 46.69
C THR A 163 34.60 5.11 46.18
N LEU A 164 35.05 6.07 47.00
CA LEU A 164 35.17 7.48 46.66
C LEU A 164 36.40 7.80 45.77
N GLY A 165 37.48 7.01 45.85
CA GLY A 165 38.65 7.20 44.97
C GLY A 165 38.38 6.77 43.53
N ALA A 166 37.54 5.74 43.35
CA ALA A 166 37.22 5.19 42.03
C ALA A 166 36.31 6.13 41.21
N SER A 167 35.38 6.85 41.85
CA SER A 167 34.47 7.77 41.15
C SER A 167 35.18 9.03 40.64
N LEU A 168 36.19 9.53 41.35
CA LEU A 168 36.99 10.69 40.93
C LEU A 168 37.87 10.36 39.71
N LEU A 169 38.46 9.17 39.66
CA LEU A 169 39.27 8.74 38.52
C LEU A 169 38.42 8.47 37.27
N LEU A 170 37.27 7.79 37.43
CA LEU A 170 36.30 7.61 36.34
C LEU A 170 35.74 8.94 35.84
N GLY A 171 35.43 9.87 36.75
CA GLY A 171 34.97 11.22 36.41
C GLY A 171 36.01 12.02 35.61
N GLY A 172 37.28 11.98 36.03
CA GLY A 172 38.37 12.65 35.33
C GLY A 172 38.63 12.09 33.92
N PHE A 173 38.52 10.77 33.75
CA PHE A 173 38.70 10.13 32.46
C PHE A 173 37.54 10.45 31.49
N LEU A 174 36.29 10.45 31.97
CA LEU A 174 35.14 10.78 31.12
C LEU A 174 35.15 12.25 30.67
N LEU A 175 35.61 13.17 31.51
CA LEU A 175 35.74 14.59 31.15
C LEU A 175 36.79 14.84 30.08
N THR A 176 37.94 14.16 30.16
CA THR A 176 38.99 14.29 29.14
C THR A 176 38.58 13.67 27.81
N ALA A 177 37.89 12.53 27.81
CA ALA A 177 37.33 11.91 26.60
C ALA A 177 36.22 12.78 25.95
N ALA A 178 35.37 13.43 26.73
CA ALA A 178 34.34 14.34 26.18
C ALA A 178 34.97 15.59 25.54
N GLY A 179 36.04 16.12 26.12
CA GLY A 179 36.77 17.28 25.59
C GLY A 179 37.38 17.04 24.21
N THR A 180 37.95 15.85 23.97
CA THR A 180 38.59 15.51 22.68
C THR A 180 37.57 15.36 21.55
N VAL A 181 36.41 14.76 21.81
CA VAL A 181 35.33 14.59 20.81
C VAL A 181 34.74 15.94 20.39
N VAL A 182 34.52 16.87 21.32
CA VAL A 182 33.98 18.20 21.02
C VAL A 182 34.99 19.04 20.23
N GLY A 183 36.29 18.93 20.55
CA GLY A 183 37.36 19.63 19.82
C GLY A 183 37.45 19.20 18.35
N ILE A 184 37.42 17.89 18.09
CA ILE A 184 37.46 17.34 16.73
C ILE A 184 36.21 17.75 15.92
N ARG A 185 35.03 17.76 16.56
CA ARG A 185 33.78 18.14 15.89
C ARG A 185 33.75 19.62 15.47
N ARG A 186 34.30 20.52 16.30
CA ARG A 186 34.40 21.96 15.96
C ARG A 186 35.37 22.22 14.81
N LEU A 187 36.49 21.50 14.76
CA LEU A 187 37.44 21.57 13.65
C LEU A 187 36.83 21.07 12.33
N ALA A 188 36.03 20.00 12.39
CA ALA A 188 35.37 19.44 11.21
C ALA A 188 34.27 20.36 10.62
N THR A 189 33.60 21.18 11.45
CA THR A 189 32.56 22.10 10.98
C THR A 189 33.11 23.44 10.47
N ALA A 190 34.25 23.89 10.98
CA ALA A 190 34.87 25.14 10.54
C ALA A 190 35.41 25.07 9.10
N ASN A 191 35.79 23.87 8.63
CA ASN A 191 36.37 23.66 7.31
C ASN A 191 35.35 23.52 6.16
N ARG A 192 34.04 23.75 6.41
CA ARG A 192 32.98 23.66 5.38
C ARG A 192 32.52 25.02 4.81
N VAL A 193 33.09 26.14 5.25
CA VAL A 193 32.69 27.50 4.83
C VAL A 193 33.87 28.30 4.25
N ALA A 194 34.94 27.64 3.82
CA ALA A 194 36.06 28.25 3.09
C ALA A 194 36.10 27.72 1.66
#